data_AF-A0A1B6F239-F1
#
_entry.id   AF-A0A1B6F239-F1
#
_cell.length_a   1.000
_cell.length_b   1.000
_cell.length_c   1.000
_cell.angle_alpha   90.00
_cell.angle_beta   90.00
_cell.angle_gamma   90.00
#
_symmetry.space_group_name_H-M   'P 1'
#
loop_
_entity.id
_entity.type
_entity.pdbx_description
1 polymer ?
#
loop_
_entity_poly.entity_id
_entity_poly.type
_entity_poly.pdbx_seq_one_letter_code
_entity_poly.pdbx_strand_id
1 'polypeptide(L)'
;MNLDSLSFTLSQISYLVANLSKKNYKSSTQEISQLVVLHGLEADRHLLRCLFSHLDLSVEGIKNVSKDNLQIQLLSQECAALLTKPALISNLCFAIDNPLHHQKTLKPSNQLLPYISKALRLSPVQEVTFGLALLHSSNSDIVVFASHFVKQKLPE
;
A
#
# COMPACT_ATOMS: atom_id res chain seq x y z
N MET A 1 17.50 -22.24 -0.46
CA MET A 1 16.21 -22.28 -1.19
C MET A 1 15.21 -23.04 -0.35
N ASN A 2 14.15 -22.36 0.13
CA ASN A 2 13.01 -22.96 0.82
C ASN A 2 11.73 -22.28 0.27
N LEU A 3 11.52 -22.42 -1.05
CA LEU A 3 10.42 -21.80 -1.78
C LEU A 3 9.06 -22.15 -1.17
N ASP A 4 8.94 -23.33 -0.58
CA ASP A 4 7.74 -23.79 0.13
C ASP A 4 7.47 -22.97 1.39
N SER A 5 8.50 -22.64 2.17
CA SER A 5 8.37 -21.82 3.38
C SER A 5 7.99 -20.38 3.07
N LEU A 6 8.60 -19.76 2.05
CA LEU A 6 8.21 -18.40 1.64
C LEU A 6 6.78 -18.38 1.09
N SER A 7 6.44 -19.30 0.18
CA SER A 7 5.11 -19.38 -0.43
C SER A 7 4.02 -19.58 0.63
N PHE A 8 4.29 -20.42 1.63
CA PHE A 8 3.40 -20.60 2.78
C PHE A 8 3.21 -19.28 3.54
N THR A 9 4.30 -18.57 3.85
CA THR A 9 4.23 -17.27 4.53
C THR A 9 3.41 -16.24 3.75
N LEU A 10 3.60 -16.13 2.44
CA LEU A 10 2.85 -15.19 1.62
C LEU A 10 1.35 -15.53 1.60
N SER A 11 1.00 -16.82 1.55
CA SER A 11 -0.39 -17.27 1.69
C SER A 11 -0.97 -16.96 3.06
N GLN A 12 -0.19 -17.15 4.13
CA GLN A 12 -0.61 -16.82 5.50
C GLN A 12 -0.87 -15.32 5.67
N ILE A 13 0.02 -14.45 5.15
CA ILE A 13 -0.20 -13.00 5.14
C ILE A 13 -1.50 -12.65 4.40
N SER A 14 -1.71 -13.23 3.22
CA SER A 14 -2.92 -13.01 2.43
C SER A 14 -4.18 -13.39 3.22
N TYR A 15 -4.15 -14.54 3.89
CA TYR A 15 -5.25 -15.03 4.71
C TYR A 15 -5.53 -14.11 5.90
N LEU A 16 -4.50 -13.71 6.66
CA LEU A 16 -4.65 -12.84 7.82
C LEU A 16 -5.23 -11.47 7.43
N VAL A 17 -4.73 -10.87 6.33
CA VAL A 17 -5.23 -9.58 5.83
C VAL A 17 -6.69 -9.68 5.38
N ALA A 18 -7.06 -10.73 4.63
CA ALA A 18 -8.43 -10.93 4.14
C ALA A 18 -9.43 -11.17 5.28
N ASN A 19 -8.99 -11.75 6.40
CA ASN A 19 -9.85 -12.13 7.53
C ASN A 19 -9.73 -11.18 8.75
N LEU A 20 -9.21 -9.97 8.57
CA LEU A 20 -9.15 -8.98 9.65
C LEU A 20 -10.56 -8.65 10.16
N SER A 21 -10.70 -8.68 11.47
CA SER A 21 -11.92 -8.36 12.20
C SER A 21 -11.55 -7.65 13.50
N LYS A 22 -12.52 -6.97 14.13
CA LYS A 22 -12.28 -6.28 15.42
C LYS A 22 -11.80 -7.25 16.51
N LYS A 23 -12.15 -8.55 16.42
CA LYS A 23 -11.78 -9.59 17.40
C LYS A 23 -10.34 -10.07 17.27
N ASN A 24 -9.85 -10.23 16.04
CA ASN A 24 -8.51 -10.78 15.77
C ASN A 24 -7.49 -9.73 15.36
N TYR A 25 -7.87 -8.45 15.23
CA TYR A 25 -7.00 -7.40 14.70
C TYR A 25 -5.62 -7.39 15.36
N LYS A 26 -5.54 -7.35 16.70
CA LYS A 26 -4.27 -7.32 17.43
C LYS A 26 -3.41 -8.57 17.21
N SER A 27 -4.01 -9.76 17.24
CA SER A 27 -3.28 -11.01 17.06
C SER A 27 -2.81 -11.16 15.61
N SER A 28 -3.67 -10.84 14.65
CA SER A 28 -3.35 -10.92 13.22
C SER A 28 -2.27 -9.91 12.81
N THR A 29 -2.31 -8.67 13.31
CA THR A 29 -1.25 -7.69 13.01
C THR A 29 0.08 -8.06 13.64
N GLN A 30 0.07 -8.62 14.85
CA GLN A 30 1.28 -9.13 15.50
C GLN A 30 1.90 -10.30 14.72
N GLU A 31 1.08 -11.26 14.29
CA GLU A 31 1.53 -12.40 13.48
C GLU A 31 2.06 -11.94 12.12
N ILE A 32 1.35 -11.05 11.42
CA ILE A 32 1.83 -10.44 10.17
C ILE A 32 3.20 -9.79 10.37
N SER A 33 3.37 -9.00 11.43
CA SER A 33 4.64 -8.34 11.73
C SER A 33 5.78 -9.35 11.94
N GLN A 34 5.53 -10.46 12.65
CA GLN A 34 6.51 -11.53 12.83
C GLN A 34 6.89 -12.21 11.51
N LEU A 35 5.90 -12.51 10.66
CA LEU A 35 6.13 -13.11 9.34
C LEU A 35 6.96 -12.20 8.43
N VAL A 36 6.68 -10.89 8.45
CA VAL A 36 7.44 -9.88 7.71
C VAL A 36 8.88 -9.78 8.21
N VAL A 37 9.10 -9.76 9.53
CA VAL A 37 10.46 -9.73 10.11
C VAL A 37 11.24 -10.99 9.73
N LEU A 38 10.58 -12.15 9.73
CA LEU A 38 11.22 -13.43 9.40
C LEU A 38 11.63 -13.55 7.92
N HIS A 39 10.78 -13.06 7.01
CA HIS A 39 10.97 -13.25 5.56
C HIS A 39 11.42 -11.99 4.81
N GLY A 40 11.55 -10.86 5.50
CA GLY A 40 12.16 -9.65 4.97
C GLY A 40 11.36 -8.98 3.85
N LEU A 41 12.09 -8.48 2.85
CA LEU A 41 11.61 -7.56 1.83
C LEU A 41 10.44 -8.14 1.00
N GLU A 42 10.52 -9.41 0.63
CA GLU A 42 9.50 -10.10 -0.16
C GLU A 42 8.15 -10.14 0.56
N ALA A 43 8.16 -10.41 1.87
CA ALA A 43 6.96 -10.40 2.70
C ALA A 43 6.42 -8.98 2.91
N ASP A 44 7.30 -7.99 3.13
CA ASP A 44 6.95 -6.57 3.27
C ASP A 44 6.22 -6.06 1.99
N ARG A 45 6.77 -6.39 0.81
CA ARG A 45 6.15 -6.08 -0.49
C ARG A 45 4.80 -6.76 -0.67
N HIS A 46 4.71 -8.04 -0.32
CA HIS A 46 3.48 -8.80 -0.46
C HIS A 46 2.37 -8.30 0.47
N LEU A 47 2.70 -7.97 1.72
CA LEU A 47 1.77 -7.35 2.67
C LEU A 47 1.19 -6.06 2.08
N LEU A 48 2.02 -5.16 1.56
CA LEU A 48 1.55 -3.93 0.93
C LEU A 48 0.62 -4.22 -0.25
N ARG A 49 0.95 -5.17 -1.13
CA ARG A 49 0.08 -5.58 -2.25
C ARG A 49 -1.28 -6.09 -1.77
N CYS A 50 -1.31 -6.93 -0.74
CA CYS A 50 -2.55 -7.40 -0.11
C CYS A 50 -3.37 -6.25 0.47
N LEU A 51 -2.74 -5.26 1.08
CA LEU A 51 -3.45 -4.13 1.66
C LEU A 51 -3.98 -3.17 0.58
N PHE A 52 -3.16 -2.85 -0.43
CA PHE A 52 -3.57 -2.04 -1.58
C PHE A 52 -4.68 -2.68 -2.41
N SER A 53 -4.81 -4.01 -2.42
CA SER A 53 -5.93 -4.66 -3.12
C SER A 53 -7.30 -4.43 -2.49
N HIS A 54 -7.35 -3.91 -1.27
CA HIS A 54 -8.60 -3.55 -0.57
C HIS A 54 -9.00 -2.08 -0.78
N LEU A 55 -8.18 -1.28 -1.48
CA LEU A 55 -8.59 0.05 -1.95
C LEU A 55 -9.49 -0.12 -3.18
N ASP A 56 -10.67 0.49 -3.15
CA ASP A 56 -11.54 0.55 -4.32
C ASP A 56 -11.43 1.91 -5.01
N LEU A 57 -10.60 1.93 -6.06
CA LEU A 57 -10.34 3.12 -6.89
C LEU A 57 -11.38 3.31 -8.01
N SER A 58 -12.38 2.43 -8.13
CA SER A 58 -13.42 2.55 -9.17
C SER A 58 -14.52 3.55 -8.84
N VAL A 59 -14.65 3.93 -7.57
CA VAL A 59 -15.75 4.78 -7.10
C VAL A 59 -15.33 6.24 -7.18
N GLU A 60 -15.89 6.99 -8.13
CA GLU A 60 -15.82 8.47 -8.19
C GLU A 60 -16.28 9.16 -6.88
N GLY A 61 -16.97 8.42 -6.02
CA GLY A 61 -17.38 8.84 -4.70
C GLY A 61 -16.38 8.44 -3.61
N ILE A 62 -15.66 9.44 -3.11
CA ILE A 62 -14.89 9.37 -1.87
C ILE A 62 -15.81 9.33 -0.62
N LYS A 63 -17.01 8.76 -0.75
CA LYS A 63 -18.05 8.72 0.27
C LYS A 63 -18.01 7.44 1.10
N ASN A 64 -17.34 6.39 0.60
CA ASN A 64 -17.36 5.05 1.21
C ASN A 64 -15.97 4.48 1.55
N VAL A 65 -14.93 5.29 1.73
CA VAL A 65 -13.75 4.81 2.50
C VAL A 65 -14.24 4.67 3.94
N SER A 66 -14.86 3.52 4.21
CA SER A 66 -15.53 3.23 5.46
C SER A 66 -14.50 3.37 6.57
N LYS A 67 -14.80 4.26 7.51
CA LYS A 67 -13.95 4.56 8.68
C LYS A 67 -13.66 3.31 9.54
N ASP A 68 -14.38 2.21 9.27
CA ASP A 68 -14.27 0.90 9.92
C ASP A 68 -13.53 -0.17 9.07
N ASN A 69 -12.96 0.18 7.92
CA ASN A 69 -12.19 -0.79 7.13
C ASN A 69 -10.82 -1.04 7.79
N LEU A 70 -10.69 -2.19 8.44
CA LEU A 70 -9.50 -2.59 9.18
C LEU A 70 -8.27 -2.78 8.28
N GLN A 71 -8.47 -3.18 7.03
CA GLN A 71 -7.39 -3.28 6.03
C GLN A 71 -6.85 -1.90 5.68
N ILE A 72 -7.72 -0.89 5.51
CA ILE A 72 -7.26 0.49 5.25
C ILE A 72 -6.60 1.08 6.49
N GLN A 73 -7.09 0.75 7.69
CA GLN A 73 -6.44 1.13 8.94
C GLN A 73 -5.03 0.55 9.04
N LEU A 74 -4.86 -0.75 8.75
CA LEU A 74 -3.55 -1.40 8.74
C LEU A 74 -2.66 -0.83 7.63
N LEU A 75 -3.19 -0.58 6.43
CA LEU A 75 -2.45 0.06 5.34
C LEU A 75 -1.91 1.43 5.75
N SER A 76 -2.71 2.25 6.44
CA SER A 76 -2.26 3.56 6.95
C SER A 76 -1.10 3.39 7.95
N GLN A 77 -1.17 2.41 8.85
CA GLN A 77 -0.10 2.10 9.81
C GLN A 77 1.19 1.64 9.11
N GLU A 78 1.08 0.69 8.18
CA GLU A 78 2.23 0.17 7.42
C GLU A 78 2.87 1.26 6.56
N CYS A 79 2.07 2.10 5.90
CA CYS A 79 2.56 3.25 5.16
C CYS A 79 3.27 4.27 6.06
N ALA A 80 2.74 4.54 7.26
CA ALA A 80 3.39 5.44 8.22
C ALA A 80 4.74 4.89 8.70
N ALA A 81 4.81 3.57 8.97
CA ALA A 81 6.06 2.90 9.34
C ALA A 81 7.05 2.86 8.16
N LEU A 82 6.56 2.72 6.92
CA LEU A 82 7.39 2.66 5.73
C LEU A 82 8.14 3.96 5.45
N LEU A 83 7.59 5.12 5.87
CA LEU A 83 8.24 6.43 5.68
C LEU A 83 9.60 6.56 6.35
N THR A 84 9.87 5.79 7.40
CA THR A 84 11.15 5.80 8.11
C THR A 84 12.09 4.68 7.65
N LYS A 85 11.65 3.83 6.72
CA LYS A 85 12.45 2.72 6.19
C LYS A 85 13.16 3.13 4.89
N PRO A 86 14.43 2.73 4.68
CA PRO A 86 15.14 2.98 3.42
C PRO A 86 14.49 2.27 2.21
N ALA A 87 13.69 1.23 2.45
CA ALA A 87 12.97 0.47 1.44
C ALA A 87 11.68 1.16 0.93
N LEU A 88 11.35 2.38 1.38
CA LEU A 88 10.13 3.11 1.01
C LEU A 88 9.88 3.10 -0.50
N ILE A 89 10.83 3.61 -1.28
CA ILE A 89 10.68 3.76 -2.73
C ILE A 89 10.45 2.39 -3.38
N SER A 90 11.31 1.42 -3.07
CA SER A 90 11.24 0.10 -3.68
C SER A 90 9.97 -0.67 -3.32
N ASN A 91 9.46 -0.53 -2.10
CA ASN A 91 8.28 -1.26 -1.65
C ASN A 91 6.99 -0.61 -2.14
N LEU A 92 6.90 0.72 -2.08
CA LEU A 92 5.74 1.46 -2.57
C LEU A 92 5.60 1.30 -4.09
N CYS A 93 6.67 1.51 -4.87
CA CYS A 93 6.63 1.34 -6.32
C CYS A 93 6.26 -0.09 -6.70
N PHE A 94 6.89 -1.09 -6.08
CA PHE A 94 6.59 -2.48 -6.38
C PHE A 94 5.12 -2.84 -6.12
N ALA A 95 4.55 -2.36 -5.00
CA ALA A 95 3.17 -2.66 -4.64
C ALA A 95 2.15 -2.02 -5.59
N ILE A 96 2.41 -0.80 -6.06
CA ILE A 96 1.55 -0.09 -7.02
C ILE A 96 1.72 -0.64 -8.45
N ASP A 97 2.95 -0.94 -8.86
CA ASP A 97 3.27 -1.41 -10.21
C ASP A 97 2.82 -2.86 -10.46
N ASN A 98 2.77 -3.66 -9.40
CA ASN A 98 2.45 -5.09 -9.46
C ASN A 98 1.21 -5.43 -8.62
N PRO A 99 0.02 -4.91 -8.92
CA PRO A 99 -1.20 -5.26 -8.18
C PRO A 99 -1.44 -6.78 -8.15
N LEU A 100 -2.17 -7.26 -7.14
CA LEU A 100 -2.67 -8.65 -7.15
C LEU A 100 -3.69 -8.83 -8.28
N HIS A 101 -3.78 -10.03 -8.86
CA HIS A 101 -4.60 -10.30 -10.05
C HIS A 101 -6.10 -9.94 -9.91
N HIS A 102 -6.64 -10.02 -8.69
CA HIS A 102 -8.02 -9.65 -8.41
C HIS A 102 -8.23 -8.13 -8.25
N GLN A 103 -7.16 -7.35 -8.09
CA GLN A 103 -7.24 -5.89 -7.98
C GLN A 103 -7.22 -5.24 -9.36
N LYS A 104 -8.41 -4.90 -9.86
CA LYS A 104 -8.60 -4.33 -11.21
C LYS A 104 -8.67 -2.81 -11.23
N THR A 105 -8.79 -2.17 -10.07
CA THR A 105 -9.03 -0.73 -9.96
C THR A 105 -7.74 0.07 -9.75
N LEU A 106 -6.69 -0.57 -9.22
CA LEU A 106 -5.36 0.02 -9.07
C LEU A 106 -4.66 0.09 -10.43
N LYS A 107 -4.90 1.21 -11.13
CA LYS A 107 -4.35 1.48 -12.46
C LYS A 107 -3.75 2.90 -12.49
N PRO A 108 -2.79 3.16 -13.40
CA PRO A 108 -2.28 4.50 -13.62
C PRO A 108 -3.42 5.47 -13.95
N SER A 109 -3.53 6.54 -13.17
CA SER A 109 -4.56 7.57 -13.31
C SER A 109 -4.15 8.82 -12.55
N ASN A 110 -4.59 10.00 -13.01
CA ASN A 110 -4.40 11.25 -12.29
C ASN A 110 -5.14 11.29 -10.92
N GLN A 111 -6.09 10.38 -10.68
CA GLN A 111 -6.81 10.26 -9.40
C GLN A 111 -6.13 9.31 -8.40
N LEU A 112 -5.11 8.55 -8.83
CA LEU A 112 -4.47 7.52 -7.99
C LEU A 112 -3.89 8.11 -6.69
N LEU A 113 -3.00 9.08 -6.80
CA LEU A 113 -2.35 9.74 -5.66
C LEU A 113 -3.33 10.55 -4.79
N PRO A 114 -4.25 11.36 -5.35
CA PRO A 114 -5.30 12.01 -4.57
C PRO A 114 -6.15 11.04 -3.76
N TYR A 115 -6.52 9.89 -4.35
CA TYR A 115 -7.30 8.89 -3.65
C TYR A 115 -6.50 8.21 -2.54
N ILE A 116 -5.27 7.77 -2.81
CA ILE A 116 -4.39 7.17 -1.78
C ILE A 116 -4.19 8.16 -0.62
N SER A 117 -3.94 9.43 -0.94
CA SER A 117 -3.75 10.48 0.05
C SER A 117 -4.96 10.62 0.97
N LYS A 118 -6.16 10.62 0.39
CA LYS A 118 -7.40 10.72 1.17
C LYS A 118 -7.75 9.45 1.92
N ALA A 119 -7.57 8.28 1.32
CA ALA A 119 -7.87 6.99 1.94
C ALA A 119 -6.98 6.75 3.16
N LEU A 120 -5.69 7.10 3.06
CA LEU A 120 -4.71 6.91 4.14
C LEU A 120 -4.59 8.13 5.07
N ARG A 121 -5.30 9.22 4.75
CA ARG A 121 -5.25 10.51 5.48
C ARG A 121 -3.82 11.03 5.62
N LEU A 122 -3.09 11.01 4.50
CA LEU A 122 -1.71 11.48 4.45
C LEU A 122 -1.65 12.98 4.80
N SER A 123 -0.65 13.36 5.61
CA SER A 123 -0.31 14.76 5.81
C SER A 123 0.31 15.36 4.53
N PRO A 124 0.35 16.69 4.36
CA PRO A 124 0.95 17.30 3.17
C PRO A 124 2.39 16.82 2.88
N VAL A 125 3.19 16.62 3.93
CA VAL A 125 4.56 16.09 3.79
C VAL A 125 4.56 14.64 3.30
N GLN A 126 3.64 13.82 3.82
CA GLN A 126 3.49 12.42 3.38
C GLN A 126 2.99 12.33 1.94
N GLU A 127 2.07 13.19 1.53
CA GLU A 127 1.59 13.29 0.14
C GLU A 127 2.76 13.56 -0.82
N VAL A 128 3.59 14.58 -0.52
CA VAL A 128 4.78 14.89 -1.31
C VAL A 128 5.76 13.73 -1.31
N THR A 129 6.00 13.10 -0.16
CA THR A 129 6.93 11.96 -0.03
C THR A 129 6.48 10.78 -0.88
N PHE A 130 5.17 10.46 -0.88
CA PHE A 130 4.60 9.40 -1.73
C PHE A 130 4.69 9.75 -3.21
N GLY A 131 4.40 11.01 -3.57
CA GLY A 131 4.56 11.50 -4.94
C GLY A 131 6.00 11.37 -5.44
N LEU A 132 6.98 11.80 -4.64
CA LEU A 132 8.41 11.67 -4.96
C LEU A 132 8.85 10.21 -5.08
N ALA A 133 8.39 9.34 -4.18
CA ALA A 133 8.69 7.92 -4.26
C ALA A 133 8.17 7.30 -5.58
N LEU A 134 6.96 7.66 -6.01
CA LEU A 134 6.37 7.15 -7.26
C LEU A 134 6.99 7.73 -8.54
N LEU A 135 7.88 8.73 -8.46
CA LEU A 135 8.72 9.12 -9.60
C LEU A 135 9.70 8.02 -10.02
N HIS A 136 9.92 7.02 -9.15
CA HIS A 136 10.75 5.84 -9.42
C HIS A 136 9.92 4.60 -9.81
N SER A 137 8.63 4.75 -10.09
CA SER A 137 7.80 3.67 -10.62
C SER A 137 8.36 3.15 -11.95
N SER A 138 8.20 1.85 -12.19
CA SER A 138 8.50 1.21 -13.47
C SER A 138 7.46 1.52 -14.55
N ASN A 139 6.33 2.13 -14.18
CA ASN A 139 5.26 2.53 -15.08
C ASN A 139 5.36 4.03 -15.41
N SER A 140 5.60 4.34 -16.69
CA SER A 140 5.79 5.72 -17.16
C SER A 140 4.59 6.63 -16.91
N ASP A 141 3.37 6.10 -16.98
CA ASP A 141 2.16 6.89 -16.75
C ASP A 141 2.06 7.30 -15.27
N ILE A 142 2.39 6.37 -14.34
CA ILE A 142 2.48 6.67 -12.91
C ILE A 142 3.50 7.77 -12.66
N VAL A 143 4.68 7.70 -13.29
CA VAL A 143 5.73 8.73 -13.15
C VAL A 143 5.21 10.10 -13.61
N VAL A 144 4.50 10.17 -14.75
CA VAL A 144 3.91 11.42 -15.24
C VAL A 144 2.87 11.98 -14.26
N PHE A 145 1.95 11.15 -13.78
CA PHE A 145 0.93 11.58 -12.82
C PHE A 145 1.54 12.00 -11.48
N ALA A 146 2.56 11.29 -10.99
CA ALA A 146 3.29 11.63 -9.79
C ALA A 146 4.04 12.96 -9.92
N SER A 147 4.69 13.21 -11.07
CA SER A 147 5.34 14.48 -11.36
C SER A 147 4.34 15.64 -11.32
N HIS A 148 3.16 15.47 -11.91
CA HIS A 148 2.13 16.50 -11.88
C HIS A 148 1.61 16.72 -10.43
N PHE A 149 1.36 15.65 -9.69
CA PHE A 149 0.89 15.73 -8.30
C PHE A 149 1.89 16.45 -7.38
N VAL A 150 3.19 16.15 -7.48
CA VAL A 150 4.23 16.81 -6.67
C VAL A 150 4.33 18.30 -7.02
N LYS A 151 4.31 18.66 -8.31
CA LYS A 151 4.36 20.07 -8.75
C LYS A 151 3.20 20.90 -8.20
N GLN A 152 2.01 20.32 -8.07
CA GLN A 152 0.85 21.01 -7.51
C GLN A 152 0.93 21.22 -5.98
N LYS A 153 1.79 20.46 -5.29
CA LYS A 153 1.87 20.43 -3.82
C LYS A 153 3.07 21.20 -3.27
N LEU A 154 4.08 21.47 -4.09
CA LEU A 154 5.22 22.29 -3.72
C LEU A 154 4.93 23.77 -4.04
N PRO A 155 5.21 24.70 -3.12
CA PRO A 155 5.17 26.13 -3.43
C PRO A 155 6.20 26.47 -4.51
N GLU A 156 5.87 27.46 -5.35
CA GLU A 156 6.78 28.02 -6.38
C GLU A 156 8.05 28.64 -5.77
#